data_AF-T1EG05-F1
#
_entry.id   AF-T1EG05-F1
#
_cell.length_a   1.000
_cell.length_b   1.000
_cell.length_c   1.000
_cell.angle_alpha   90.00
_cell.angle_beta   90.00
_cell.angle_gamma   90.00
#
_symmetry.space_group_name_H-M   'P 1'
#
loop_
_entity.id
_entity.type
_entity.pdbx_description
1 polymer ?
#
loop_
_entity_poly.entity_id
_entity_poly.type
_entity_poly.pdbx_seq_one_letter_code
_entity_poly.pdbx_strand_id
1 'polypeptide(L)'
;MTLARSSGTLCQSAVKISKCNDSFIYLLSPLRSVLIEKCQRSTIILGAVETSVDVNKSEHITVIAATRRFSAQGCKSCNIHLLTPNTPLLFNTNSNITFGPYHTFYPNLEEHMYAAGLAPLPNLWDQPHVLGSSGLDDDKIFEIQKPSDFFTFTIPFQMEGKTKEIPVGLPSKYQKALNQRLQKVEDWHKLMGETSMTSDQKKLLHRTVQAKFQEWLQTTGQARLLQDLVVPQQKAEASSSLQSLDKLSLD
;
A
#
# COMPACT_ATOMS: atom_id res chain seq x y z
N MET A 1 -12.14 -7.37 5.17
CA MET A 1 -12.30 -8.35 4.07
C MET A 1 -11.20 -8.12 3.05
N THR A 2 -10.52 -9.17 2.60
CA THR A 2 -9.45 -9.06 1.61
C THR A 2 -9.93 -9.64 0.27
N LEU A 3 -10.00 -8.81 -0.76
CA LEU A 3 -10.38 -9.18 -2.12
C LEU A 3 -9.19 -8.98 -3.04
N ALA A 4 -8.70 -10.05 -3.64
CA ALA A 4 -7.70 -9.99 -4.71
C ALA A 4 -8.30 -10.60 -5.97
N ARG A 5 -8.28 -9.84 -7.08
CA ARG A 5 -8.78 -10.33 -8.36
C ARG A 5 -7.81 -9.95 -9.49
N SER A 6 -7.36 -10.98 -10.20
CA SER A 6 -6.73 -10.88 -11.50
C SER A 6 -7.48 -11.82 -12.44
N SER A 7 -8.14 -11.29 -13.46
CA SER A 7 -8.89 -12.11 -14.43
C SER A 7 -9.07 -11.37 -15.75
N GLY A 8 -9.10 -12.09 -16.87
CA GLY A 8 -9.37 -11.50 -18.19
C GLY A 8 -10.68 -10.69 -18.27
N THR A 9 -11.68 -11.02 -17.43
CA THR A 9 -12.95 -10.28 -17.35
C THR A 9 -12.78 -8.84 -16.84
N LEU A 10 -11.71 -8.54 -16.09
CA LEU A 10 -11.43 -7.19 -15.60
C LEU A 10 -10.61 -6.37 -16.60
N CYS A 11 -9.94 -7.01 -17.56
CA CYS A 11 -9.09 -6.33 -18.51
C CYS A 11 -9.90 -5.28 -19.30
N GLN A 12 -9.44 -4.04 -19.29
CA GLN A 12 -10.07 -2.91 -20.01
C GLN A 12 -11.52 -2.61 -19.57
N SER A 13 -11.91 -3.06 -18.38
CA SER A 13 -13.23 -2.79 -17.80
C SER A 13 -13.25 -1.50 -16.98
N ALA A 14 -14.43 -0.90 -16.87
CA ALA A 14 -14.72 0.17 -15.92
C ALA A 14 -15.19 -0.46 -14.61
N VAL A 15 -14.50 -0.18 -13.49
CA VAL A 15 -14.79 -0.79 -12.20
C VAL A 15 -15.31 0.23 -11.21
N LYS A 16 -16.37 -0.10 -10.49
CA LYS A 16 -16.86 0.68 -9.35
C LYS A 16 -16.60 -0.08 -8.05
N ILE A 17 -15.81 0.49 -7.17
CA ILE A 17 -15.62 0.03 -5.79
C ILE A 17 -16.47 0.94 -4.92
N SER A 18 -17.51 0.41 -4.27
CA SER A 18 -18.40 1.25 -3.48
C SER A 18 -18.80 0.64 -2.15
N LYS A 19 -18.90 1.48 -1.12
CA LYS A 19 -19.34 1.08 0.24
C LYS A 19 -18.47 -0.02 0.86
N CYS A 20 -17.19 -0.06 0.49
CA CYS A 20 -16.23 -0.99 1.07
C CYS A 20 -15.66 -0.39 2.36
N ASN A 21 -15.84 -1.11 3.47
CA ASN A 21 -15.34 -0.71 4.78
C ASN A 21 -14.37 -1.77 5.27
N ASP A 22 -13.30 -1.35 5.96
CA ASP A 22 -12.40 -2.27 6.66
C ASP A 22 -11.84 -3.38 5.74
N SER A 23 -11.39 -2.97 4.53
CA SER A 23 -11.09 -3.90 3.44
C SER A 23 -9.74 -3.65 2.76
N PHE A 24 -9.12 -4.72 2.29
CA PHE A 24 -7.97 -4.68 1.38
C PHE A 24 -8.44 -5.15 0.01
N ILE A 25 -8.28 -4.31 -1.02
CA ILE A 25 -8.78 -4.57 -2.36
C ILE A 25 -7.61 -4.48 -3.33
N TYR A 26 -7.35 -5.57 -4.04
CA TYR A 26 -6.29 -5.67 -5.04
C TYR A 26 -6.91 -6.00 -6.40
N LEU A 27 -6.90 -5.04 -7.32
CA LEU A 27 -7.35 -5.21 -8.70
C LEU A 27 -6.14 -5.15 -9.62
N LEU A 28 -5.34 -6.21 -9.66
CA LEU A 28 -4.04 -6.25 -10.33
C LEU A 28 -4.19 -6.67 -11.80
N SER A 29 -4.97 -5.90 -12.56
CA SER A 29 -5.25 -6.09 -13.99
C SER A 29 -5.25 -4.72 -14.68
N PRO A 30 -5.06 -4.63 -16.01
CA PRO A 30 -5.22 -3.36 -16.71
C PRO A 30 -6.70 -2.97 -16.72
N LEU A 31 -7.03 -1.78 -16.23
CA LEU A 31 -8.40 -1.28 -16.09
C LEU A 31 -8.62 -0.09 -17.02
N ARG A 32 -9.85 0.12 -17.51
CA ARG A 32 -10.20 1.30 -18.29
C ARG A 32 -10.39 2.51 -17.38
N SER A 33 -11.21 2.39 -16.34
CA SER A 33 -11.46 3.44 -15.35
C SER A 33 -11.86 2.83 -14.00
N VAL A 34 -11.64 3.57 -12.91
CA VAL A 34 -12.04 3.15 -11.57
C VAL A 34 -12.74 4.27 -10.83
N LEU A 35 -13.94 3.99 -10.31
CA LEU A 35 -14.67 4.86 -9.40
C LEU A 35 -14.67 4.25 -7.99
N ILE A 36 -14.09 4.94 -7.02
CA ILE A 36 -14.08 4.57 -5.61
C ILE A 36 -15.08 5.48 -4.88
N GLU A 37 -16.16 4.93 -4.33
CA GLU A 37 -17.23 5.72 -3.70
C GLU A 37 -17.59 5.23 -2.30
N LYS A 38 -17.68 6.15 -1.32
CA LYS A 38 -18.19 5.83 0.04
C LYS A 38 -17.42 4.69 0.72
N CYS A 39 -16.11 4.62 0.54
CA CYS A 39 -15.27 3.61 1.18
C CYS A 39 -14.64 4.17 2.46
N GLN A 40 -14.44 3.30 3.46
CA GLN A 40 -13.83 3.70 4.74
C GLN A 40 -12.78 2.71 5.23
N ARG A 41 -11.72 3.21 5.87
CA ARG A 41 -10.69 2.36 6.54
C ARG A 41 -10.20 1.20 5.66
N SER A 42 -9.89 1.49 4.41
CA SER A 42 -9.61 0.47 3.39
C SER A 42 -8.37 0.80 2.57
N THR A 43 -7.65 -0.21 2.11
CA THR A 43 -6.49 -0.07 1.24
C THR A 43 -6.84 -0.64 -0.12
N ILE A 44 -6.71 0.18 -1.17
CA ILE A 44 -7.13 -0.14 -2.54
C ILE A 44 -5.92 -0.02 -3.46
N ILE A 45 -5.51 -1.14 -4.03
CA ILE A 45 -4.38 -1.27 -4.93
C ILE A 45 -4.92 -1.60 -6.31
N LEU A 46 -4.59 -0.75 -7.28
CA LEU A 46 -5.05 -0.88 -8.65
C LEU A 46 -3.89 -1.23 -9.56
N GLY A 47 -4.17 -2.05 -10.57
CA GLY A 47 -3.32 -2.17 -11.75
C GLY A 47 -3.31 -0.88 -12.56
N ALA A 48 -2.67 -0.92 -13.72
CA ALA A 48 -2.59 0.25 -14.59
C ALA A 48 -4.01 0.66 -15.07
N VAL A 49 -4.37 1.92 -14.85
CA VAL A 49 -5.69 2.47 -15.20
C VAL A 49 -5.56 3.43 -16.37
N GLU A 50 -6.17 3.07 -17.50
CA GLU A 50 -6.05 3.79 -18.76
C GLU A 50 -6.57 5.23 -18.63
N THR A 51 -7.78 5.49 -18.10
CA THR A 51 -8.43 6.80 -18.29
C THR A 51 -8.49 7.67 -17.04
N SER A 52 -9.04 7.16 -15.93
CA SER A 52 -9.14 7.89 -14.67
C SER A 52 -9.34 6.98 -13.46
N VAL A 53 -8.86 7.45 -12.32
CA VAL A 53 -9.25 7.00 -10.98
C VAL A 53 -9.92 8.15 -10.27
N ASP A 54 -11.19 7.97 -9.91
CA ASP A 54 -12.03 9.00 -9.30
C ASP A 54 -12.46 8.54 -7.90
N VAL A 55 -12.14 9.33 -6.87
CA VAL A 55 -12.38 8.97 -5.45
C VAL A 55 -13.39 9.93 -4.82
N ASN A 56 -14.55 9.40 -4.44
CA ASN A 56 -15.68 10.19 -3.97
C ASN A 56 -16.12 9.78 -2.56
N LYS A 57 -16.31 10.77 -1.69
CA LYS A 57 -16.96 10.61 -0.37
C LYS A 57 -16.35 9.50 0.49
N SER A 58 -15.02 9.35 0.48
CA SER A 58 -14.32 8.26 1.16
C SER A 58 -13.42 8.78 2.29
N GLU A 59 -13.22 7.99 3.33
CA GLU A 59 -12.52 8.45 4.54
C GLU A 59 -11.54 7.39 5.07
N HIS A 60 -10.34 7.81 5.50
CA HIS A 60 -9.32 6.89 6.00
C HIS A 60 -8.97 5.76 5.02
N ILE A 61 -8.90 6.06 3.73
CA ILE A 61 -8.49 5.08 2.72
C ILE A 61 -7.07 5.34 2.21
N THR A 62 -6.41 4.28 1.79
CA THR A 62 -5.16 4.36 1.02
C THR A 62 -5.43 3.89 -0.40
N VAL A 63 -5.08 4.70 -1.41
CA VAL A 63 -5.20 4.35 -2.83
C VAL A 63 -3.82 4.32 -3.46
N ILE A 64 -3.46 3.21 -4.10
CA ILE A 64 -2.20 3.04 -4.82
C ILE A 64 -2.53 2.73 -6.29
N ALA A 65 -2.19 3.64 -7.19
CA ALA A 65 -2.59 3.51 -8.60
C ALA A 65 -1.59 4.14 -9.58
N ALA A 66 -1.35 3.45 -10.69
CA ALA A 66 -0.81 4.05 -11.91
C ALA A 66 -2.00 4.41 -12.81
N THR A 67 -2.20 5.70 -13.10
CA THR A 67 -3.39 6.18 -13.82
C THR A 67 -3.07 7.37 -14.71
N ARG A 68 -3.83 7.57 -15.78
CA ARG A 68 -3.69 8.77 -16.63
C ARG A 68 -4.18 10.03 -15.93
N ARG A 69 -5.28 9.95 -15.20
CA ARG A 69 -5.87 11.08 -14.46
C ARG A 69 -6.34 10.60 -13.10
N PHE A 70 -6.27 11.50 -12.13
CA PHE A 70 -6.79 11.26 -10.79
C PHE A 70 -7.68 12.43 -10.38
N SER A 71 -8.81 12.13 -9.75
CA SER A 71 -9.60 13.15 -9.07
C SER A 71 -10.09 12.66 -7.70
N ALA A 72 -10.25 13.58 -6.74
CA ALA A 72 -10.91 13.28 -5.48
C ALA A 72 -11.90 14.38 -5.05
N GLN A 73 -13.05 13.97 -4.51
CA GLN A 73 -14.10 14.86 -4.03
C GLN A 73 -14.73 14.36 -2.72
N GLY A 74 -14.83 15.25 -1.73
CA GLY A 74 -15.45 14.95 -0.44
C GLY A 74 -14.72 13.87 0.35
N CYS A 75 -13.41 13.72 0.16
CA CYS A 75 -12.58 12.73 0.84
C CYS A 75 -11.91 13.33 2.08
N LYS A 76 -11.65 12.49 3.07
CA LYS A 76 -11.05 12.92 4.34
C LYS A 76 -9.99 11.96 4.84
N SER A 77 -8.83 12.50 5.26
CA SER A 77 -7.75 11.69 5.86
C SER A 77 -7.33 10.50 4.99
N CYS A 78 -7.08 10.75 3.71
CA CYS A 78 -6.78 9.71 2.72
C CYS A 78 -5.35 9.81 2.22
N ASN A 79 -4.69 8.66 2.04
CA ASN A 79 -3.36 8.56 1.47
C ASN A 79 -3.45 8.17 0.00
N ILE A 80 -2.89 8.98 -0.89
CA ILE A 80 -3.01 8.83 -2.34
C ILE A 80 -1.61 8.67 -2.93
N HIS A 81 -1.31 7.49 -3.44
CA HIS A 81 -0.01 7.16 -4.02
C HIS A 81 -0.12 6.92 -5.53
N LEU A 82 0.47 7.81 -6.31
CA LEU A 82 0.22 7.87 -7.75
C LEU A 82 1.47 7.79 -8.61
N LEU A 83 1.27 7.16 -9.77
CA LEU A 83 2.07 7.37 -10.97
C LEU A 83 1.10 7.94 -12.00
N THR A 84 1.27 9.21 -12.34
CA THR A 84 0.35 9.91 -13.25
C THR A 84 1.09 10.95 -14.09
N PRO A 85 0.89 10.99 -15.42
CA PRO A 85 1.47 12.04 -16.26
C PRO A 85 0.75 13.38 -16.14
N ASN A 86 -0.41 13.43 -15.47
CA ASN A 86 -1.22 14.64 -15.31
C ASN A 86 -1.33 15.02 -13.82
N THR A 87 -1.52 16.32 -13.57
CA THR A 87 -1.74 16.87 -12.23
C THR A 87 -3.00 16.28 -11.59
N PRO A 88 -2.92 15.71 -10.37
CA PRO A 88 -4.10 15.24 -9.65
C PRO A 88 -5.07 16.39 -9.36
N LEU A 89 -6.38 16.16 -9.53
CA LEU A 89 -7.40 17.19 -9.28
C LEU A 89 -8.11 16.95 -7.95
N LEU A 90 -8.18 17.99 -7.12
CA LEU A 90 -8.86 17.97 -5.84
C LEU A 90 -9.99 18.99 -5.84
N PHE A 91 -11.15 18.65 -5.30
CA PHE A 91 -12.17 19.65 -4.98
C PHE A 91 -11.92 20.24 -3.59
N ASN A 92 -12.33 21.49 -3.36
CA ASN A 92 -12.25 22.17 -2.05
C ASN A 92 -13.02 21.48 -0.90
N THR A 93 -13.85 20.49 -1.22
CA THR A 93 -14.57 19.63 -0.26
C THR A 93 -13.71 18.56 0.41
N ASN A 94 -12.45 18.37 -0.03
CA ASN A 94 -11.53 17.41 0.59
C ASN A 94 -10.84 18.00 1.83
N SER A 95 -10.36 17.13 2.71
CA SER A 95 -9.56 17.55 3.89
C SER A 95 -8.52 16.49 4.25
N ASN A 96 -7.32 16.92 4.64
CA ASN A 96 -6.25 16.04 5.11
C ASN A 96 -5.92 14.92 4.09
N ILE A 97 -5.65 15.28 2.84
CA ILE A 97 -5.23 14.33 1.80
C ILE A 97 -3.70 14.31 1.71
N THR A 98 -3.08 13.16 1.88
CA THR A 98 -1.62 13.04 1.79
C THR A 98 -1.25 12.40 0.45
N PHE A 99 -0.49 13.11 -0.39
CA PHE A 99 0.03 12.59 -1.66
C PHE A 99 1.42 12.01 -1.49
N GLY A 100 1.66 10.82 -2.05
CA GLY A 100 2.97 10.18 -2.09
C GLY A 100 3.28 9.60 -3.47
N PRO A 101 4.55 9.26 -3.75
CA PRO A 101 4.89 8.59 -4.99
C PRO A 101 4.29 7.18 -5.02
N TYR A 102 4.03 6.67 -6.21
CA TYR A 102 3.76 5.25 -6.42
C TYR A 102 4.93 4.41 -5.87
N HIS A 103 4.62 3.44 -5.02
CA HIS A 103 5.61 2.83 -4.11
C HIS A 103 5.49 1.31 -4.02
N THR A 104 4.93 0.69 -5.06
CA THR A 104 4.75 -0.77 -5.14
C THR A 104 5.02 -1.26 -6.55
N PHE A 105 5.14 -2.57 -6.73
CA PHE A 105 5.08 -3.21 -8.03
C PHE A 105 4.43 -4.59 -7.87
N TYR A 106 3.89 -5.11 -8.97
CA TYR A 106 3.53 -6.52 -9.10
C TYR A 106 4.09 -7.06 -10.42
N PRO A 107 4.27 -8.38 -10.55
CA PRO A 107 5.06 -8.95 -11.66
C PRO A 107 4.59 -8.63 -13.08
N ASN A 108 3.30 -8.31 -13.29
CA ASN A 108 2.74 -7.93 -14.59
C ASN A 108 2.57 -6.41 -14.78
N LEU A 109 3.10 -5.58 -13.86
CA LEU A 109 2.82 -4.14 -13.85
C LEU A 109 3.28 -3.44 -15.13
N GLU A 110 4.50 -3.67 -15.61
CA GLU A 110 4.99 -3.00 -16.82
C GLU A 110 4.18 -3.36 -18.07
N GLU A 111 3.78 -4.63 -18.18
CA GLU A 111 2.90 -5.10 -19.25
C GLU A 111 1.52 -4.42 -19.18
N HIS A 112 0.95 -4.31 -17.98
CA HIS A 112 -0.33 -3.62 -17.79
C HIS A 112 -0.23 -2.12 -18.07
N MET A 113 0.88 -1.47 -17.68
CA MET A 113 1.16 -0.06 -18.01
C MET A 113 1.23 0.15 -19.53
N TYR A 114 1.94 -0.74 -20.23
CA TYR A 114 1.99 -0.73 -21.69
C TYR A 114 0.59 -0.87 -22.30
N ALA A 115 -0.20 -1.83 -21.83
CA ALA A 115 -1.58 -2.05 -22.30
C ALA A 115 -2.53 -0.86 -22.01
N ALA A 116 -2.27 -0.09 -20.94
CA ALA A 116 -3.03 1.11 -20.60
C ALA A 116 -2.52 2.38 -21.32
N GLY A 117 -1.43 2.28 -22.10
CA GLY A 117 -0.77 3.42 -22.72
C GLY A 117 -0.22 4.40 -21.68
N LEU A 118 0.32 3.88 -20.58
CA LEU A 118 0.95 4.66 -19.52
C LEU A 118 2.47 4.52 -19.59
N ALA A 119 3.15 5.64 -19.77
CA ALA A 119 4.59 5.73 -19.63
C ALA A 119 4.96 6.04 -18.16
N PRO A 120 6.15 5.61 -17.71
CA PRO A 120 6.67 5.95 -16.37
C PRO A 120 6.89 7.46 -16.16
N LEU A 121 7.16 8.20 -17.24
CA LEU A 121 7.39 9.65 -17.22
C LEU A 121 6.57 10.34 -18.32
N PRO A 122 6.13 11.60 -18.12
CA PRO A 122 6.27 12.40 -16.90
C PRO A 122 5.47 11.83 -15.72
N ASN A 123 5.83 12.21 -14.49
CA ASN A 123 5.11 11.81 -13.27
C ASN A 123 4.86 13.03 -12.37
N LEU A 124 3.63 13.54 -12.36
CA LEU A 124 3.19 14.80 -11.73
C LEU A 124 2.35 14.56 -10.46
N TRP A 125 2.55 13.42 -9.80
CA TRP A 125 1.81 13.04 -8.58
C TRP A 125 1.95 14.07 -7.44
N ASP A 126 3.05 14.83 -7.40
CA ASP A 126 3.38 15.82 -6.38
C ASP A 126 2.92 17.25 -6.73
N GLN A 127 2.17 17.41 -7.82
CA GLN A 127 1.61 18.69 -8.27
C GLN A 127 0.06 18.63 -8.30
N PRO A 128 -0.62 18.33 -7.17
CA PRO A 128 -2.07 18.36 -7.12
C PRO A 128 -2.59 19.80 -7.29
N HIS A 129 -3.75 19.94 -7.93
CA HIS A 129 -4.41 21.22 -8.14
C HIS A 129 -5.79 21.21 -7.49
N VAL A 130 -6.08 22.22 -6.67
CA VAL A 130 -7.35 22.36 -5.96
C VAL A 130 -8.31 23.26 -6.75
N LEU A 131 -9.47 22.70 -7.11
CA LEU A 131 -10.58 23.39 -7.76
C LEU A 131 -11.51 24.03 -6.72
N GLY A 132 -11.88 25.29 -6.97
CA GLY A 132 -12.83 26.04 -6.13
C GLY A 132 -12.24 26.58 -4.83
N SER A 133 -10.91 26.57 -4.68
CA SER A 133 -10.17 27.26 -3.62
C SER A 133 -9.65 28.60 -4.15
N SER A 134 -9.50 29.60 -3.27
CA SER A 134 -8.75 30.83 -3.56
C SER A 134 -7.23 30.64 -3.48
N GLY A 135 -6.76 29.41 -3.23
CA GLY A 135 -5.36 29.03 -3.05
C GLY A 135 -4.83 29.24 -1.62
N LEU A 136 -5.54 29.99 -0.77
CA LEU A 136 -5.11 30.32 0.60
C LEU A 136 -5.29 29.17 1.60
N ASP A 137 -6.14 28.20 1.28
CA ASP A 137 -6.51 27.08 2.17
C ASP A 137 -6.04 25.71 1.65
N ASP A 138 -5.21 25.68 0.60
CA ASP A 138 -4.76 24.44 -0.03
C ASP A 138 -3.96 23.55 0.94
N ASP A 139 -3.18 24.15 1.83
CA ASP A 139 -2.43 23.48 2.90
C ASP A 139 -3.35 22.72 3.90
N LYS A 140 -4.64 23.09 3.98
CA LYS A 140 -5.63 22.38 4.81
C LYS A 140 -6.27 21.20 4.06
N ILE A 141 -6.15 21.19 2.74
CA ILE A 141 -6.78 20.21 1.85
C ILE A 141 -5.84 19.06 1.61
N PHE A 142 -4.58 19.35 1.28
CA PHE A 142 -3.59 18.31 1.00
C PHE A 142 -2.19 18.66 1.52
N GLU A 143 -1.38 17.62 1.67
CA GLU A 143 0.05 17.74 1.90
C GLU A 143 0.82 16.69 1.08
N ILE A 144 2.11 16.93 0.87
CA ILE A 144 3.02 15.94 0.30
C ILE A 144 3.62 15.12 1.44
N GLN A 145 3.59 13.80 1.29
CA GLN A 145 4.16 12.87 2.26
C GLN A 145 5.63 13.20 2.52
N LYS A 146 6.04 13.19 3.79
CA LYS A 146 7.44 13.38 4.12
C LYS A 146 8.24 12.12 3.78
N PRO A 147 9.45 12.24 3.20
CA PRO A 147 10.31 11.09 2.96
C PRO A 147 10.63 10.27 4.24
N SER A 148 10.61 10.91 5.41
CA SER A 148 10.80 10.27 6.72
C SER A 148 9.69 9.28 7.08
N ASP A 149 8.50 9.46 6.52
CA ASP A 149 7.30 8.70 6.88
C ASP A 149 6.95 7.68 5.79
N PHE A 150 7.74 7.66 4.71
CA PHE A 150 7.54 6.84 3.53
C PHE A 150 8.05 5.41 3.71
N PHE A 151 7.29 4.44 3.20
CA PHE A 151 7.65 3.02 3.09
C PHE A 151 7.18 2.49 1.74
N THR A 152 7.86 1.48 1.19
CA THR A 152 7.34 0.73 0.04
C THR A 152 6.24 -0.21 0.48
N PHE A 153 5.33 -0.51 -0.45
CA PHE A 153 4.20 -1.41 -0.21
C PHE A 153 4.46 -2.72 -0.94
N THR A 154 4.33 -3.82 -0.20
CA THR A 154 4.56 -5.17 -0.74
C THR A 154 3.22 -5.82 -1.06
N ILE A 155 3.09 -6.33 -2.28
CA ILE A 155 1.93 -7.12 -2.68
C ILE A 155 2.06 -8.52 -2.05
N PRO A 156 1.10 -8.97 -1.21
CA PRO A 156 1.24 -10.21 -0.43
C PRO A 156 0.82 -11.47 -1.21
N PHE A 157 0.99 -11.47 -2.55
CA PHE A 157 0.60 -12.58 -3.40
C PHE A 157 1.75 -13.00 -4.29
N GLN A 158 1.88 -14.31 -4.48
CA GLN A 158 2.79 -14.86 -5.47
C GLN A 158 2.16 -14.75 -6.86
N MET A 159 2.90 -14.17 -7.80
CA MET A 159 2.45 -13.94 -9.18
C MET A 159 3.62 -14.16 -10.14
N GLU A 160 3.33 -14.56 -11.37
CA GLU A 160 4.33 -14.70 -12.42
C GLU A 160 4.39 -13.44 -13.28
N GLY A 161 5.60 -13.00 -13.62
CA GLY A 161 5.82 -11.85 -14.46
C GLY A 161 7.25 -11.31 -14.41
N LYS A 162 7.54 -10.38 -15.31
CA LYS A 162 8.89 -9.87 -15.58
C LYS A 162 9.28 -8.70 -14.69
N THR A 163 8.31 -7.91 -14.22
CA THR A 163 8.59 -6.73 -13.40
C THR A 163 9.12 -7.14 -12.02
N LYS A 164 10.29 -6.62 -11.63
CA LYS A 164 10.96 -6.91 -10.36
C LYS A 164 11.12 -5.70 -9.44
N GLU A 165 10.76 -4.51 -9.92
CA GLU A 165 10.92 -3.26 -9.21
C GLU A 165 9.87 -2.23 -9.67
N ILE A 166 9.88 -1.06 -9.03
CA ILE A 166 8.99 0.05 -9.37
C ILE A 166 9.45 0.64 -10.72
N PRO A 167 8.61 0.67 -11.78
CA PRO A 167 9.07 1.00 -13.15
C PRO A 167 9.70 2.39 -13.37
N VAL A 168 9.52 3.34 -12.45
CA VAL A 168 10.13 4.69 -12.48
C VAL A 168 11.28 4.82 -11.48
N GLY A 169 11.45 3.82 -10.62
CA GLY A 169 12.10 3.99 -9.33
C GLY A 169 11.35 5.00 -8.45
N LEU A 170 11.94 5.32 -7.30
CA LEU A 170 11.43 6.33 -6.39
C LEU A 170 12.14 7.67 -6.60
N PRO A 171 11.47 8.81 -6.34
CA PRO A 171 12.17 10.09 -6.36
C PRO A 171 13.33 10.10 -5.36
N SER A 172 14.43 10.76 -5.72
CA SER A 172 15.71 10.66 -5.01
C SER A 172 15.64 10.93 -3.51
N LYS A 173 14.78 11.86 -3.08
CA LYS A 173 14.54 12.17 -1.65
C LYS A 173 13.98 10.96 -0.89
N TYR A 174 13.01 10.25 -1.48
CA TYR A 174 12.39 9.06 -0.90
C TYR A 174 13.35 7.87 -0.95
N GLN A 175 14.07 7.69 -2.06
CA GLN A 175 15.10 6.64 -2.17
C GLN A 175 16.20 6.81 -1.12
N LYS A 176 16.69 8.04 -0.91
CA LYS A 176 17.68 8.34 0.13
C LYS A 176 17.14 8.03 1.53
N ALA A 177 15.90 8.41 1.82
CA ALA A 177 15.29 8.12 3.12
C ALA A 177 15.13 6.62 3.38
N LEU A 178 14.77 5.83 2.37
CA LEU A 178 14.74 4.37 2.47
C LEU A 178 16.13 3.78 2.71
N ASN A 179 17.13 4.19 1.92
CA ASN A 179 18.50 3.70 2.06
C ASN A 179 19.07 4.03 3.45
N GLN A 180 18.83 5.24 3.96
CA GLN A 180 19.23 5.62 5.32
C GLN A 180 18.55 4.74 6.38
N ARG A 181 17.29 4.33 6.18
CA ARG A 181 16.61 3.44 7.10
C ARG A 181 17.18 2.01 7.03
N LEU A 182 17.42 1.49 5.83
CA LEU A 182 18.04 0.17 5.62
C LEU A 182 19.44 0.13 6.24
N GLN A 183 20.24 1.18 6.04
CA GLN A 183 21.56 1.30 6.64
C GLN A 183 21.49 1.28 8.16
N LYS A 184 20.56 2.03 8.77
CA LYS A 184 20.36 2.01 10.23
C LYS A 184 19.99 0.62 10.75
N VAL A 185 19.20 -0.14 10.00
CA VAL A 185 18.84 -1.52 10.36
C VAL A 185 20.07 -2.43 10.25
N GLU A 186 20.87 -2.28 9.20
CA GLU A 186 22.11 -3.05 9.01
C GLU A 186 23.16 -2.74 10.09
N ASP A 187 23.40 -1.46 10.36
CA ASP A 187 24.32 -0.99 11.41
C ASP A 187 23.88 -1.51 12.78
N TRP A 188 22.57 -1.52 13.04
CA TRP A 188 22.00 -2.10 14.25
C TRP A 188 22.22 -3.62 14.32
N HIS A 189 22.06 -4.35 13.20
CA HIS A 189 22.38 -5.78 13.14
C HIS A 189 23.87 -6.08 13.38
N LYS A 190 24.78 -5.28 12.81
CA LYS A 190 26.23 -5.40 13.04
C LYS A 190 26.58 -5.15 14.51
N LEU A 191 26.07 -4.07 15.09
CA LEU A 191 26.25 -3.75 16.50
C LEU A 191 25.74 -4.89 17.40
N MET A 192 24.59 -5.49 17.07
CA MET A 192 24.07 -6.66 17.80
C MET A 192 24.93 -7.92 17.63
N GLY A 193 25.62 -8.09 16.50
CA GLY A 193 26.55 -9.19 16.26
C GLY A 193 27.87 -9.02 17.01
N GLU A 194 28.34 -7.79 17.16
CA GLU A 194 29.59 -7.43 17.84
C GLU A 194 29.41 -7.35 19.37
N THR A 195 28.22 -6.99 19.84
CA THR A 195 27.91 -6.95 21.27
C THR A 195 27.49 -8.36 21.73
N SER A 196 28.29 -9.03 22.56
CA SER A 196 27.90 -10.29 23.21
C SER A 196 26.79 -10.02 24.24
N MET A 197 25.56 -9.82 23.78
CA MET A 197 24.42 -9.58 24.66
C MET A 197 24.09 -10.85 25.43
N THR A 198 23.90 -10.72 26.74
CA THR A 198 23.44 -11.83 27.58
C THR A 198 22.03 -12.26 27.16
N SER A 199 21.64 -13.49 27.48
CA SER A 199 20.29 -14.03 27.18
C SER A 199 19.17 -13.10 27.66
N ASP A 200 19.34 -12.45 28.82
CA ASP A 200 18.33 -11.57 29.40
C ASP A 200 18.23 -10.22 28.69
N GLN A 201 19.35 -9.67 28.20
CA GLN A 201 19.34 -8.47 27.37
C GLN A 201 18.67 -8.71 26.02
N LYS A 202 18.87 -9.88 25.41
CA LYS A 202 18.15 -10.27 24.17
C LYS A 202 16.65 -10.39 24.41
N LYS A 203 16.22 -10.99 25.52
CA LYS A 203 14.79 -11.08 25.90
C LYS A 203 14.16 -9.71 26.13
N LEU A 204 14.85 -8.82 26.85
CA LEU A 204 14.38 -7.46 27.10
C LEU A 204 14.24 -6.67 25.80
N LEU A 205 15.26 -6.73 24.94
CA LEU A 205 15.24 -6.08 23.63
C LEU A 205 14.08 -6.57 22.77
N HIS A 206 13.88 -7.89 22.69
CA HIS A 206 12.77 -8.47 21.93
C HIS A 206 11.41 -7.96 22.41
N ARG A 207 11.20 -7.90 23.74
CA ARG A 207 9.97 -7.32 24.32
C ARG A 207 9.79 -5.85 23.94
N THR A 208 10.85 -5.05 24.00
CA THR A 208 10.79 -3.62 23.66
C THR A 208 10.47 -3.40 22.18
N VAL A 209 11.13 -4.15 21.28
CA VAL A 209 10.85 -4.09 19.83
C VAL A 209 9.41 -4.52 19.56
N GLN A 210 8.95 -5.61 20.18
CA GLN A 210 7.58 -6.10 20.04
C GLN A 210 6.55 -5.08 20.52
N ALA A 211 6.78 -4.42 21.66
CA ALA A 211 5.90 -3.37 22.17
C ALA A 211 5.85 -2.16 21.22
N LYS A 212 7.01 -1.71 20.71
CA LYS A 212 7.07 -0.62 19.73
C LYS A 212 6.43 -0.97 18.40
N PHE A 213 6.56 -2.22 17.98
CA PHE A 213 5.88 -2.72 16.79
C PHE A 213 4.36 -2.76 16.98
N GLN A 214 3.87 -3.23 18.14
CA GLN A 214 2.44 -3.21 18.48
C GLN A 214 1.87 -1.80 18.52
N GLU A 215 2.58 -0.85 19.13
CA GLU A 215 2.24 0.57 19.13
C GLU A 215 2.13 1.12 17.70
N TRP A 216 3.12 0.81 16.85
CA TRP A 216 3.12 1.19 15.45
C TRP A 216 1.96 0.57 14.66
N LEU A 217 1.65 -0.71 14.86
CA LEU A 217 0.53 -1.40 14.21
C LEU A 217 -0.82 -0.78 14.55
N GLN A 218 -1.02 -0.35 15.80
CA GLN A 218 -2.24 0.32 16.24
C GLN A 218 -2.34 1.73 15.63
N THR A 219 -1.24 2.48 15.66
CA THR A 219 -1.21 3.88 15.19
C THR A 219 -1.37 3.98 13.68
N THR A 220 -0.80 3.04 12.91
CA THR A 220 -0.86 3.04 11.44
C THR A 220 -2.06 2.29 10.87
N GLY A 221 -2.88 1.64 11.70
CA GLY A 221 -3.97 0.77 11.23
C GLY A 221 -3.49 -0.49 10.51
N GLN A 222 -2.17 -0.77 10.51
CA GLN A 222 -1.57 -1.94 9.86
C GLN A 222 -1.70 -3.23 10.67
N ALA A 223 -2.26 -3.18 11.88
CA ALA A 223 -2.54 -4.35 12.72
C ALA A 223 -3.24 -5.50 11.99
N ARG A 224 -4.10 -5.18 11.01
CA ARG A 224 -4.83 -6.18 10.22
C ARG A 224 -3.99 -6.86 9.14
N LEU A 225 -2.93 -6.21 8.61
CA LEU A 225 -2.02 -6.84 7.66
C LEU A 225 -1.35 -8.09 8.26
N LEU A 226 -1.04 -8.06 9.56
CA LEU A 226 -0.46 -9.21 10.25
C LEU A 226 -1.47 -10.30 10.59
N GLN A 227 -2.72 -9.95 10.87
CA GLN A 227 -3.77 -10.94 11.11
C GLN A 227 -4.07 -11.74 9.83
N ASP A 228 -3.94 -11.11 8.66
CA ASP A 228 -4.07 -11.75 7.35
C ASP A 228 -2.77 -12.47 6.89
N LEU A 229 -1.61 -12.20 7.50
CA LEU A 229 -0.33 -12.87 7.22
C LEU A 229 -0.16 -14.21 7.96
N VAL A 230 -1.17 -14.67 8.70
CA VAL A 230 -1.18 -16.03 9.25
C VAL A 230 -1.34 -17.01 8.09
N VAL A 231 -0.20 -17.54 7.63
CA VAL A 231 -0.13 -18.57 6.59
C VAL A 231 -1.03 -19.74 6.99
N PRO A 232 -1.94 -20.22 6.11
CA PRO A 232 -2.76 -21.41 6.36
C PRO A 232 -1.96 -22.68 6.66
N GLN A 233 -0.65 -22.70 6.37
CA GLN A 233 0.23 -23.86 6.57
C GLN A 233 0.37 -24.27 8.05
N GLN A 234 0.26 -23.35 9.01
CA GLN A 234 0.33 -23.73 10.43
C GLN A 234 -0.99 -24.29 10.99
N LYS A 235 -2.11 -24.21 10.27
CA LYS A 235 -3.36 -24.89 10.65
C LYS A 235 -3.39 -26.37 10.22
N ALA A 236 -2.64 -26.75 9.18
CA ALA A 236 -2.58 -28.13 8.70
C ALA A 236 -1.62 -29.01 9.51
N GLU A 237 -0.48 -28.45 9.96
CA GLU A 237 0.48 -29.20 10.77
C GLU A 237 0.00 -29.39 12.23
N ALA A 238 -0.72 -28.41 12.77
CA ALA A 238 -1.32 -28.51 14.10
C ALA A 238 -2.48 -29.53 14.17
N SER A 239 -3.25 -29.73 13.07
CA SER A 239 -4.30 -30.76 13.05
C SER A 239 -3.76 -32.16 12.81
N SER A 240 -2.68 -32.31 12.03
CA SER A 240 -2.02 -33.61 11.81
C SER A 240 -1.28 -34.13 13.05
N SER A 241 -0.73 -33.22 13.86
CA SER A 241 -0.01 -33.56 15.10
C SER A 241 -0.94 -33.95 16.25
N LEU A 242 -2.21 -33.51 16.22
CA LEU A 242 -3.22 -33.91 17.21
C LEU A 242 -3.84 -35.28 16.86
N GLN A 243 -3.93 -35.65 15.58
CA GLN A 243 -4.46 -36.97 15.15
C GLN A 243 -3.46 -38.13 15.32
N SER A 244 -2.15 -37.85 15.39
CA SER A 244 -1.12 -38.86 15.63
C SER A 244 -0.90 -39.16 17.13
N LEU A 245 -1.29 -38.26 18.03
CA LEU A 245 -1.24 -38.47 19.48
C LEU A 245 -2.44 -39.26 20.03
N ASP A 246 -3.60 -39.22 19.37
CA ASP A 246 -4.80 -39.99 19.75
C ASP A 246 -4.77 -41.47 19.29
N LYS A 247 -3.77 -41.88 18.49
CA LYS A 247 -3.59 -43.27 18.03
C LYS A 247 -2.51 -44.06 18.79
N LEU A 248 -1.88 -43.47 19.80
CA LEU A 248 -0.89 -44.14 20.66
C LEU A 248 -1.38 -44.34 22.11
N SER A 249 -2.67 -44.15 22.37
CA SER A 249 -3.28 -44.32 23.70
C SER A 249 -4.37 -45.41 23.77
N LEU A 250 -4.59 -46.16 22.68
CA LEU A 250 -5.35 -47.42 22.70
C LEU A 250 -4.65 -48.45 21.82
N ASP A 251 -3.61 -49.08 22.37
CA ASP A 251 -3.30 -50.52 22.32
C ASP A 251 -2.01 -50.80 23.13
#